data_AF-A0A848TDF1-F1
#
_entry.id   AF-A0A848TDF1-F1
#
_cell.length_a   1.000
_cell.length_b   1.000
_cell.length_c   1.000
_cell.angle_alpha   90.00
_cell.angle_beta   90.00
_cell.angle_gamma   90.00
#
_symmetry.space_group_name_H-M   'P 1'
#
loop_
_entity.id
_entity.type
_entity.pdbx_description
1 polymer ?
#
loop_
_entity_poly.entity_id
_entity_poly.type
_entity_poly.pdbx_seq_one_letter_code
_entity_poly.pdbx_strand_id
1 'polypeptide(L)'
;LAALLHDAPEYVIGDMISPVKAAVGPGYGALDERLTAAIHIRFGLPANIPSSIKRKIKKADKISAWLEAIQLAGFTLDEANRFFGPPDETIVRGLTLILRPPVEVRSEFVKRHTELVERL
;
A
#
# COMPACT_ATOMS: atom_id res chain seq x y z
N LEU A 1 10.15 -4.91 -5.24
CA LEU A 1 10.05 -3.45 -5.46
C LEU A 1 8.61 -2.98 -5.70
N ALA A 2 7.87 -3.54 -6.67
CA ALA A 2 6.49 -3.12 -6.97
C ALA A 2 5.55 -3.00 -5.74
N ALA A 3 5.62 -3.97 -4.81
CA ALA A 3 4.83 -3.91 -3.57
C ALA A 3 5.22 -2.72 -2.66
N LEU A 4 6.50 -2.36 -2.58
CA LEU A 4 6.97 -1.22 -1.78
C LEU A 4 6.51 0.11 -2.40
N LEU A 5 6.37 0.16 -3.72
CA LEU A 5 6.02 1.36 -4.49
C LEU A 5 4.52 1.48 -4.81
N HIS A 6 3.66 0.61 -4.28
CA HIS A 6 2.26 0.55 -4.73
C HIS A 6 1.47 1.82 -4.45
N ASP A 7 1.74 2.50 -3.32
CA ASP A 7 1.15 3.80 -2.98
C ASP A 7 2.09 4.99 -3.31
N ALA A 8 3.17 4.75 -4.05
CA ALA A 8 4.07 5.83 -4.44
C ALA A 8 3.35 6.99 -5.15
N PRO A 9 2.30 6.81 -6.00
CA PRO A 9 1.55 7.94 -6.57
C PRO A 9 1.06 8.98 -5.56
N GLU A 10 0.82 8.58 -4.30
CA GLU A 10 0.30 9.45 -3.24
C GLU A 10 1.25 10.60 -2.86
N TYR A 11 2.54 10.53 -3.21
CA TYR A 11 3.45 11.69 -3.05
C TYR A 11 3.02 12.90 -3.90
N VAL A 12 2.28 12.66 -5.00
CA VAL A 12 1.78 13.70 -5.91
C VAL A 12 0.34 14.04 -5.61
N ILE A 13 -0.51 13.01 -5.45
CA ILE A 13 -1.97 13.18 -5.40
C ILE A 13 -2.53 13.21 -3.98
N GLY A 14 -1.69 12.99 -2.97
CA GLY A 14 -2.09 12.84 -1.58
C GLY A 14 -2.67 11.46 -1.28
N ASP A 15 -2.64 11.10 0.00
CA ASP A 15 -3.33 9.91 0.51
C ASP A 15 -4.83 10.20 0.60
N MET A 16 -5.62 9.27 0.08
CA MET A 16 -7.07 9.33 0.16
C MET A 16 -7.63 7.98 0.56
N ILE A 17 -8.51 8.02 1.56
CA ILE A 17 -9.29 6.85 1.96
C ILE A 17 -10.13 6.32 0.79
N SER A 18 -10.27 5.00 0.74
CA SER A 18 -10.97 4.30 -0.36
C SER A 18 -12.38 4.86 -0.69
N PRO A 19 -13.23 5.24 0.29
CA PRO A 19 -14.54 5.83 0.00
C PRO A 19 -14.46 7.15 -0.78
N VAL A 20 -13.43 7.96 -0.53
CA VAL A 20 -13.22 9.24 -1.22
C VAL A 20 -12.73 8.99 -2.64
N LYS A 21 -11.79 8.06 -2.84
CA LYS A 21 -11.29 7.68 -4.18
C LYS A 21 -12.45 7.31 -5.13
N ALA A 22 -13.48 6.63 -4.64
CA ALA A 22 -14.68 6.28 -5.41
C ALA A 22 -15.58 7.48 -5.77
N ALA A 23 -15.55 8.56 -4.98
CA ALA A 23 -16.39 9.74 -5.15
C ALA A 23 -15.76 10.83 -6.06
N VAL A 24 -14.43 10.90 -6.18
CA VAL A 24 -13.73 11.92 -7.00
C VAL A 24 -13.99 11.73 -8.50
N GLY A 25 -14.26 10.50 -8.94
CA GLY A 25 -14.60 10.18 -10.32
C GLY A 25 -13.43 9.65 -11.17
N PRO A 26 -13.69 9.33 -12.45
CA PRO A 26 -12.79 8.51 -13.28
C PRO A 26 -11.45 9.19 -13.62
N GLY A 27 -11.40 10.53 -13.63
CA GLY A 27 -10.17 11.27 -13.91
C GLY A 27 -9.08 11.02 -12.86
N TYR A 28 -9.47 10.75 -11.61
CA TYR A 28 -8.53 10.44 -10.54
C TYR A 28 -7.86 9.07 -10.77
N GLY A 29 -8.63 8.04 -11.09
CA GLY A 29 -8.09 6.71 -11.37
C GLY A 29 -7.14 6.71 -12.58
N ALA A 30 -7.48 7.44 -13.64
CA ALA A 30 -6.59 7.58 -14.80
C ALA A 30 -5.28 8.31 -14.46
N LEU A 31 -5.31 9.29 -13.54
CA LEU A 31 -4.10 9.96 -13.07
C LEU A 31 -3.23 9.01 -12.23
N ASP A 32 -3.83 8.28 -11.29
CA ASP A 32 -3.16 7.28 -10.46
C ASP A 32 -2.46 6.19 -11.31
N GLU A 33 -3.14 5.66 -12.32
CA GLU A 33 -2.58 4.68 -13.25
C GLU A 33 -1.38 5.23 -14.03
N ARG A 34 -1.44 6.48 -14.49
CA ARG A 34 -0.34 7.14 -15.22
C ARG A 34 0.86 7.40 -14.32
N LEU A 35 0.63 7.83 -13.07
CA LEU A 35 1.69 8.03 -12.09
C LEU A 35 2.35 6.69 -11.72
N THR A 36 1.55 5.67 -11.46
CA THR A 36 2.03 4.30 -11.20
C THR A 36 2.93 3.80 -12.33
N ALA A 37 2.49 3.94 -13.58
CA ALA A 37 3.28 3.55 -14.75
C ALA A 37 4.60 4.32 -14.85
N ALA A 38 4.57 5.65 -14.65
CA ALA A 38 5.78 6.49 -14.69
C ALA A 38 6.79 6.10 -13.59
N ILE A 39 6.31 5.85 -12.37
CA ILE A 39 7.12 5.43 -11.23
C ILE A 39 7.73 4.05 -11.51
N HIS A 40 6.93 3.09 -11.98
CA HIS A 40 7.46 1.77 -12.34
C HIS A 40 8.58 1.85 -13.37
N ILE A 41 8.36 2.59 -14.47
CA ILE A 41 9.38 2.78 -15.52
C ILE A 41 10.65 3.41 -14.93
N ARG A 42 10.51 4.44 -14.09
CA ARG A 42 11.63 5.14 -13.46
C ARG A 42 12.54 4.21 -12.66
N PHE A 43 12.00 3.16 -12.07
CA PHE A 43 12.73 2.20 -11.25
C PHE A 43 12.94 0.83 -11.91
N GLY A 44 12.84 0.76 -13.25
CA GLY A 44 13.16 -0.45 -14.02
C GLY A 44 12.10 -1.56 -13.94
N LEU A 45 10.89 -1.24 -13.48
CA LEU A 45 9.75 -2.17 -13.47
C LEU A 45 8.92 -2.02 -14.75
N PRO A 46 8.18 -3.07 -15.16
CA PRO A 46 7.16 -2.93 -16.20
C PRO A 46 6.12 -1.88 -15.80
N ALA A 47 5.75 -1.00 -16.73
CA ALA A 47 4.72 0.03 -16.51
C ALA A 47 3.45 -0.56 -15.88
N ASN A 48 3.00 -1.69 -16.43
CA ASN A 48 1.93 -2.52 -15.87
C ASN A 48 2.53 -3.84 -15.36
N ILE A 49 2.45 -4.07 -14.05
CA ILE A 49 2.88 -5.33 -13.45
C ILE A 49 1.92 -6.49 -13.81
N PRO A 50 2.37 -7.76 -13.79
CA PRO A 50 1.49 -8.89 -14.03
C PRO A 50 0.30 -8.91 -13.06
N SER A 51 -0.88 -9.27 -13.56
CA SER A 51 -2.12 -9.26 -12.77
C SER A 51 -2.04 -10.14 -11.51
N SER A 52 -1.27 -11.23 -11.55
CA SER A 52 -1.00 -12.10 -10.41
C SER A 52 -0.23 -11.38 -9.29
N ILE A 53 0.73 -10.52 -9.64
CA ILE A 53 1.48 -9.70 -8.70
C ILE A 53 0.59 -8.58 -8.15
N LYS A 54 -0.18 -7.89 -9.01
CA LYS A 54 -1.16 -6.88 -8.57
C LYS A 54 -2.14 -7.44 -7.53
N ARG A 55 -2.66 -8.65 -7.74
CA ARG A 55 -3.55 -9.33 -6.77
C ARG A 55 -2.86 -9.64 -5.45
N LYS A 56 -1.60 -10.07 -5.47
CA LYS A 56 -0.82 -10.33 -4.24
C LYS A 56 -0.57 -9.05 -3.45
N ILE A 57 -0.20 -7.96 -4.13
CA ILE A 57 -0.03 -6.64 -3.50
C ILE A 57 -1.36 -6.20 -2.87
N LYS A 58 -2.47 -6.28 -3.62
CA LYS A 58 -3.77 -5.88 -3.09
C LYS A 58 -4.21 -6.71 -1.87
N LYS A 59 -3.86 -8.00 -1.84
CA LYS A 59 -4.10 -8.85 -0.67
C LYS A 59 -3.26 -8.38 0.53
N ALA A 60 -1.98 -8.06 0.33
CA ALA A 60 -1.10 -7.57 1.39
C ALA A 60 -1.55 -6.20 1.93
N ASP A 61 -1.87 -5.27 1.06
CA ASP A 61 -2.45 -3.95 1.37
C ASP A 61 -3.72 -4.09 2.23
N LYS A 62 -4.66 -4.94 1.81
CA LYS A 62 -5.90 -5.20 2.55
C LYS A 62 -5.66 -5.79 3.94
N ILE A 63 -4.63 -6.63 4.11
CA ILE A 63 -4.23 -7.15 5.44
C ILE A 63 -3.61 -6.02 6.29
N SER A 64 -2.79 -5.15 5.71
CA SER A 64 -2.22 -3.98 6.40
C SER A 64 -3.34 -3.06 6.91
N ALA A 65 -4.28 -2.71 6.03
CA ALA A 65 -5.43 -1.88 6.39
C ALA A 65 -6.29 -2.48 7.51
N TRP A 66 -6.48 -3.81 7.52
CA TRP A 66 -7.17 -4.49 8.62
C TRP A 66 -6.42 -4.35 9.95
N LEU A 67 -5.09 -4.52 9.95
CA LEU A 67 -4.24 -4.36 11.15
C LEU A 67 -4.27 -2.91 11.65
N GLU A 68 -4.14 -1.94 10.75
CA GLU A 68 -4.21 -0.51 11.05
C GLU A 68 -5.57 -0.13 11.64
N ALA A 69 -6.66 -0.65 11.07
CA ALA A 69 -8.01 -0.41 11.57
C ALA A 69 -8.15 -0.81 13.05
N ILE A 70 -7.69 -2.02 13.40
CA ILE A 70 -7.80 -2.58 14.74
C ILE A 70 -6.80 -1.96 15.73
N GLN A 71 -5.54 -1.81 15.33
CA GLN A 71 -4.48 -1.44 16.26
C GLN A 71 -4.30 0.07 16.41
N LEU A 72 -4.64 0.85 15.38
CA LEU A 72 -4.32 2.28 15.32
C LEU A 72 -5.55 3.18 15.15
N ALA A 73 -6.56 2.75 14.39
CA ALA A 73 -7.72 3.58 14.05
C ALA A 73 -8.95 3.36 14.95
N GLY A 74 -8.87 2.43 15.92
CA GLY A 74 -9.93 2.22 16.91
C GLY A 74 -11.16 1.47 16.42
N PHE A 75 -11.06 0.78 15.27
CA PHE A 75 -12.15 -0.07 14.78
C PHE A 75 -12.29 -1.30 15.68
N THR A 76 -13.52 -1.76 15.87
CA THR A 76 -13.79 -3.07 16.44
C THR A 76 -13.42 -4.19 15.47
N LEU A 77 -13.23 -5.40 16.00
CA LEU A 77 -12.97 -6.59 15.20
C LEU A 77 -14.04 -6.81 14.11
N ASP A 78 -15.31 -6.61 14.48
CA ASP A 78 -16.44 -6.78 13.57
C ASP A 78 -16.46 -5.73 12.46
N GLU A 79 -16.12 -4.48 12.75
CA GLU A 79 -16.02 -3.42 11.74
C GLU A 79 -14.88 -3.71 10.77
N ALA A 80 -13.68 -4.04 11.26
CA ALA A 80 -12.56 -4.35 10.39
C ALA A 80 -12.82 -5.59 9.53
N ASN A 81 -13.44 -6.64 10.10
CA ASN A 81 -13.86 -7.82 9.35
C ASN A 81 -14.91 -7.48 8.28
N ARG A 82 -15.83 -6.57 8.57
CA ARG A 82 -16.84 -6.13 7.59
C ARG A 82 -16.23 -5.34 6.44
N PHE A 83 -15.32 -4.41 6.71
CA PHE A 83 -14.73 -3.53 5.67
C PHE A 83 -13.58 -4.19 4.92
N PHE A 84 -12.70 -4.90 5.62
CA PHE A 84 -11.46 -5.47 5.08
C PHE A 84 -11.44 -7.00 5.04
N GLY A 85 -12.46 -7.69 5.58
CA GLY A 85 -12.45 -9.15 5.67
C GLY A 85 -11.45 -9.67 6.70
N PRO A 86 -11.71 -10.82 7.33
CA PRO A 86 -10.76 -11.41 8.27
C PRO A 86 -9.49 -11.88 7.52
N PRO A 87 -8.28 -11.49 7.96
CA PRO A 87 -7.05 -12.01 7.41
C PRO A 87 -6.79 -13.45 7.88
N ASP A 88 -5.83 -14.11 7.24
CA ASP A 88 -5.32 -15.38 7.77
C ASP A 88 -4.56 -15.11 9.07
N GLU A 89 -5.02 -15.71 10.18
CA GLU A 89 -4.41 -15.54 11.49
C GLU A 89 -2.92 -15.89 11.52
N THR A 90 -2.48 -16.85 10.71
CA THR A 90 -1.08 -17.26 10.66
C THR A 90 -0.17 -16.17 10.09
N ILE A 91 -0.72 -15.24 9.30
CA ILE A 91 0.00 -14.11 8.73
C ILE A 91 0.09 -12.96 9.74
N VAL A 92 -1.01 -12.68 10.44
CA VAL A 92 -1.11 -11.50 11.32
C VAL A 92 -0.64 -11.76 12.75
N ARG A 93 -0.53 -13.02 13.16
CA ARG A 93 -0.09 -13.39 14.51
C ARG A 93 1.30 -12.83 14.81
N GLY A 94 1.37 -12.03 15.87
CA GLY A 94 2.61 -11.41 16.33
C GLY A 94 3.00 -10.12 15.59
N LEU A 95 2.22 -9.68 14.60
CA LEU A 95 2.43 -8.38 13.97
C LEU A 95 1.83 -7.28 14.84
N THR A 96 2.69 -6.36 15.29
CA THR A 96 2.29 -5.14 16.00
C THR A 96 2.74 -3.93 15.19
N LEU A 97 1.82 -3.01 14.95
CA LEU A 97 2.11 -1.75 14.30
C LEU A 97 2.60 -0.73 15.33
N ILE A 98 3.69 -0.05 15.00
CA ILE A 98 4.30 0.97 15.83
C ILE A 98 4.38 2.25 15.00
N LEU A 99 3.77 3.32 15.51
CA LEU A 99 3.93 4.65 14.92
C LEU A 99 5.34 5.16 15.20
N ARG A 100 6.00 5.65 14.16
CA ARG A 100 7.41 6.06 14.22
C ARG A 100 7.60 7.48 13.69
N PRO A 101 8.65 8.19 14.15
CA PRO A 101 8.97 9.51 13.63
C PRO A 101 9.18 9.52 12.10
N PRO A 102 8.71 10.55 11.37
CA PRO A 102 8.77 10.59 9.91
C PRO A 102 10.17 10.43 9.33
N VAL A 103 11.19 10.98 10.00
CA VAL A 103 12.59 10.89 9.56
C VAL A 103 13.10 9.45 9.58
N GLU A 104 12.73 8.69 10.62
CA GLU A 104 13.12 7.28 10.76
C GLU A 104 12.43 6.42 9.70
N VAL A 105 11.11 6.59 9.52
CA VAL A 105 10.34 5.87 8.49
C VAL A 105 10.89 6.15 7.10
N ARG A 106 11.18 7.42 6.78
CA ARG A 106 11.79 7.81 5.50
C ARG A 106 13.13 7.11 5.29
N SER A 107 14.00 7.13 6.30
CA SER A 107 15.32 6.51 6.22
C SER A 107 15.23 5.01 5.93
N GLU A 108 14.38 4.30 6.67
CA GLU A 108 14.19 2.86 6.48
C GLU A 108 13.51 2.51 5.16
N PHE A 109 12.51 3.29 4.73
CA PHE A 109 11.85 3.11 3.45
C PHE A 109 12.86 3.24 2.31
N VAL A 110 13.70 4.30 2.33
CA VAL A 110 14.75 4.51 1.33
C VAL A 110 15.77 3.39 1.36
N LYS A 111 16.21 2.95 2.54
CA LYS A 111 17.13 1.81 2.68
C LYS A 111 16.54 0.56 2.02
N ARG A 112 15.29 0.20 2.36
CA ARG A 112 14.61 -0.97 1.80
C ARG A 112 14.41 -0.85 0.29
N HIS A 113 14.09 0.35 -0.18
CA HIS A 113 13.99 0.64 -1.60
C HIS A 113 15.32 0.35 -2.31
N THR A 114 16.44 0.90 -1.81
CA THR A 114 17.77 0.70 -2.38
C THR A 114 18.14 -0.79 -2.43
N GLU A 115 17.96 -1.52 -1.32
CA GLU A 115 18.21 -2.97 -1.26
C GLU A 115 17.39 -3.78 -2.29
N LEU A 116 16.18 -3.33 -2.64
CA LEU A 116 15.33 -4.00 -3.62
C LEU A 116 15.71 -3.62 -5.05
N VAL A 117 16.14 -2.39 -5.29
CA VAL A 117 16.63 -1.93 -6.60
C VAL A 117 17.93 -2.64 -6.95
N GLU A 118 18.84 -2.83 -6.00
CA GLU A 118 20.12 -3.55 -6.21
C GLU A 118 19.94 -5.04 -6.55
N ARG A 119 18.74 -5.60 -6.35
CA ARG A 119 18.41 -7.00 -6.66
C ARG A 119 17.68 -7.18 -7.99
N LEU A 120 17.39 -6.09 -8.70
CA LEU A 120 16.80 -6.14 -10.05
C LEU A 120 17.87 -6.46 -11.09
#